data_AF-A0A927W6G1-F1
#
_entry.id   AF-A0A927W6G1-F1
#
_cell.length_a   1.000
_cell.length_b   1.000
_cell.length_c   1.000
_cell.angle_alpha   90.00
_cell.angle_beta   90.00
_cell.angle_gamma   90.00
#
_symmetry.space_group_name_H-M   'P 1'
#
loop_
_entity.id
_entity.type
_entity.pdbx_description
1 polymer ?
#
loop_
_entity_poly.entity_id
_entity_poly.type
_entity_poly.pdbx_seq_one_letter_code
_entity_poly.pdbx_strand_id
1 'polypeptide(L)'
;MSNSILRDEYKEAYTSIVMYLSSSGMEGNFMDEVSEDVKDLLISAQDDGIDVKSIIGNNIEEFCKEIIKSKDINSSTILNIYQSTRWAIIMSAIMSLLYYIFDMKFTLNIIFMFIVDFLFCRFIFSIGLRKVIIKNRGNTKKIIKVLLLYILFVIPGAILNFILITNFVVEINSLYTFMVLVAILLLSYIIGKAFRNRKVRLD
;
A
#
# COMPACT_ATOMS: atom_id res chain seq x y z
N MET A 1 9.58 -30.56 1.10
CA MET A 1 8.65 -31.06 0.07
C MET A 1 7.24 -30.98 0.64
N SER A 2 6.46 -29.96 0.26
CA SER A 2 5.03 -29.90 0.55
C SER A 2 4.31 -29.98 -0.79
N ASN A 3 3.43 -30.97 -0.95
CA ASN A 3 2.60 -31.14 -2.15
C ASN A 3 1.60 -29.98 -2.21
N SER A 4 1.92 -28.95 -2.98
CA SER A 4 1.15 -27.71 -3.18
C SER A 4 -0.11 -27.91 -4.03
N ILE A 5 -0.84 -29.00 -3.81
CA ILE A 5 -2.06 -29.35 -4.53
C ILE A 5 -3.24 -29.06 -3.61
N LEU A 6 -4.10 -28.13 -4.03
CA LEU A 6 -5.41 -27.92 -3.42
C LEU A 6 -6.25 -29.19 -3.59
N ARG A 7 -6.87 -29.65 -2.50
CA ARG A 7 -7.71 -30.85 -2.47
C ARG A 7 -9.19 -30.47 -2.37
N ASP A 8 -10.02 -31.31 -2.97
CA ASP A 8 -11.48 -31.32 -2.81
C ASP A 8 -12.12 -29.92 -2.90
N GLU A 9 -12.84 -29.51 -1.87
CA GLU A 9 -13.60 -28.25 -1.82
C GLU A 9 -12.73 -26.99 -2.05
N TYR A 10 -11.45 -27.01 -1.68
CA TYR A 10 -10.53 -25.88 -1.95
C TYR A 10 -10.18 -25.76 -3.43
N LYS A 11 -10.08 -26.89 -4.13
CA LYS A 11 -9.80 -26.91 -5.57
C LYS A 11 -11.01 -26.41 -6.36
N GLU A 12 -12.20 -26.81 -5.97
CA GLU A 12 -13.46 -26.35 -6.56
C GLU A 12 -13.66 -24.85 -6.34
N ALA A 13 -13.41 -24.39 -5.11
CA ALA A 13 -13.47 -22.99 -4.75
C ALA A 13 -12.46 -22.13 -5.56
N TYR A 14 -11.20 -22.57 -5.64
CA TYR A 14 -10.18 -21.91 -6.43
C TYR A 14 -10.57 -21.78 -7.90
N THR A 15 -11.04 -22.89 -8.49
CA THR A 15 -11.44 -22.92 -9.91
C THR A 15 -12.61 -21.97 -10.16
N SER A 16 -13.59 -21.95 -9.27
CA SER A 16 -14.75 -21.06 -9.35
C SER A 16 -14.37 -19.59 -9.27
N ILE A 17 -13.44 -19.23 -8.38
CA ILE A 17 -12.92 -17.86 -8.23
C ILE A 17 -12.18 -17.44 -9.50
N VAL A 18 -11.25 -18.27 -9.99
CA VAL A 18 -10.47 -17.96 -11.20
C VAL A 18 -11.38 -17.80 -12.42
N MET A 19 -12.36 -18.69 -12.62
CA MET A 19 -13.32 -18.57 -13.71
C MET A 19 -14.17 -17.30 -13.62
N TYR A 20 -14.61 -16.92 -12.42
CA TYR A 20 -15.38 -15.71 -12.21
C TYR A 20 -14.55 -14.45 -12.51
N LEU A 21 -13.31 -14.40 -12.03
CA LEU A 21 -12.43 -13.25 -12.26
C LEU A 21 -12.06 -13.11 -13.75
N SER A 22 -11.75 -14.21 -14.43
CA SER A 22 -11.51 -14.23 -15.87
C SER A 22 -12.72 -13.75 -16.68
N SER A 23 -13.93 -14.20 -16.34
CA SER A 23 -15.16 -13.77 -17.03
C SER A 23 -15.55 -12.31 -16.75
N SER A 24 -15.06 -11.74 -15.64
CA SER A 24 -15.27 -10.34 -15.27
C SER A 24 -14.32 -9.36 -15.99
N GLY A 25 -13.56 -9.82 -16.99
CA GLY A 25 -12.60 -8.98 -17.74
C GLY A 25 -11.32 -8.66 -16.96
N MET A 26 -10.92 -9.53 -16.02
CA MET A 26 -9.56 -9.48 -15.48
C MET A 26 -8.59 -10.18 -16.44
N GLU A 27 -7.68 -9.43 -17.02
CA GLU A 27 -6.66 -9.94 -17.93
C GLU A 27 -5.26 -9.45 -17.52
N GLY A 28 -4.23 -10.18 -17.95
CA GLY A 28 -2.82 -9.84 -17.77
C GLY A 28 -2.29 -10.03 -16.36
N ASN A 29 -1.17 -9.36 -16.04
CA ASN A 29 -0.39 -9.55 -14.81
C ASN A 29 -1.19 -9.46 -13.51
N PHE A 30 -2.28 -8.69 -13.49
CA PHE A 30 -3.14 -8.58 -12.30
C PHE A 30 -3.92 -9.88 -12.03
N MET A 31 -4.36 -10.57 -13.09
CA MET A 31 -5.05 -11.85 -12.94
C MET A 31 -4.09 -12.92 -12.42
N ASP A 32 -2.84 -12.94 -12.91
CA ASP A 32 -1.81 -13.86 -12.43
C ASP A 32 -1.49 -13.62 -10.94
N GLU A 33 -1.30 -12.35 -10.55
CA GLU A 33 -1.03 -11.95 -9.16
C GLU A 33 -2.18 -12.36 -8.22
N VAL A 34 -3.42 -12.05 -8.59
CA VAL A 34 -4.60 -12.40 -7.79
C VAL A 34 -4.81 -13.92 -7.74
N SER A 35 -4.59 -14.62 -8.86
CA SER A 35 -4.71 -16.08 -8.91
C SER A 35 -3.68 -16.74 -7.99
N GLU A 36 -2.44 -16.26 -7.97
CA GLU A 36 -1.42 -16.73 -7.03
C GLU A 36 -1.79 -16.42 -5.58
N ASP A 37 -2.25 -15.20 -5.29
CA ASP A 37 -2.65 -14.80 -3.92
C ASP A 37 -3.83 -15.63 -3.39
N VAL A 38 -4.84 -15.90 -4.23
CA VAL A 38 -5.99 -16.75 -3.87
C VAL A 38 -5.54 -18.20 -3.68
N LYS A 39 -4.64 -18.71 -4.53
CA LYS A 39 -4.10 -20.06 -4.38
C LYS A 39 -3.34 -20.20 -3.05
N ASP A 40 -2.49 -19.24 -2.74
CA ASP A 40 -1.70 -19.20 -1.51
C ASP A 40 -2.60 -19.13 -0.26
N LEU A 41 -3.67 -18.33 -0.33
CA LEU A 41 -4.69 -18.25 0.71
C LEU A 41 -5.32 -19.62 0.98
N LEU A 42 -5.77 -20.29 -0.09
CA LEU A 42 -6.47 -21.57 0.05
C LEU A 42 -5.53 -22.70 0.49
N ILE A 43 -4.27 -22.71 0.05
CA ILE A 43 -3.27 -23.65 0.56
C ILE A 43 -3.03 -23.42 2.06
N SER A 44 -2.88 -22.15 2.47
CA SER A 44 -2.64 -21.82 3.89
C SER A 44 -3.82 -22.22 4.77
N ALA A 45 -5.05 -21.99 4.30
CA ALA A 45 -6.27 -22.41 5.00
C ALA A 45 -6.39 -23.94 5.08
N GLN A 46 -6.08 -24.65 3.99
CA GLN A 46 -6.06 -26.10 3.95
C GLN A 46 -5.05 -26.69 4.95
N ASP A 47 -3.84 -26.15 4.99
CA ASP A 47 -2.78 -26.59 5.89
C ASP A 47 -3.13 -26.34 7.37
N ASP A 48 -3.89 -25.28 7.64
CA ASP A 48 -4.40 -24.93 8.98
C ASP A 48 -5.72 -25.65 9.34
N GLY A 49 -6.32 -26.43 8.42
CA GLY A 49 -7.60 -27.11 8.62
C GLY A 49 -8.81 -26.17 8.73
N ILE A 50 -8.74 -24.99 8.11
CA ILE A 50 -9.77 -23.94 8.20
C ILE A 50 -10.77 -24.07 7.05
N ASP A 51 -12.03 -24.35 7.37
CA ASP A 51 -13.11 -24.53 6.39
C ASP A 51 -13.16 -23.46 5.28
N VAL A 52 -13.37 -23.89 4.02
CA VAL A 52 -13.34 -23.02 2.83
C VAL A 52 -14.36 -21.89 2.91
N LYS A 53 -15.56 -22.17 3.47
CA LYS A 53 -16.64 -21.17 3.57
C LYS A 53 -16.33 -20.12 4.62
N SER A 54 -15.46 -20.41 5.59
CA SER A 54 -14.97 -19.40 6.52
C SER A 54 -13.97 -18.42 5.88
N ILE A 55 -13.35 -18.79 4.77
CA ILE A 55 -12.39 -17.97 4.02
C ILE A 55 -13.08 -17.14 2.94
N ILE A 56 -13.87 -17.81 2.10
CA ILE A 56 -14.50 -17.21 0.91
C ILE A 56 -15.90 -16.68 1.23
N GLY A 57 -16.50 -17.11 2.33
CA GLY A 57 -17.89 -16.86 2.64
C GLY A 57 -18.82 -17.83 1.93
N ASN A 58 -20.12 -17.69 2.18
CA ASN A 58 -21.15 -18.50 1.51
C ASN A 58 -21.42 -18.05 0.06
N ASN A 59 -20.91 -16.87 -0.33
CA ASN A 59 -21.12 -16.28 -1.64
C ASN A 59 -19.79 -15.94 -2.33
N ILE A 60 -19.37 -16.78 -3.27
CA ILE A 60 -18.14 -16.61 -4.06
C ILE A 60 -18.18 -15.32 -4.89
N GLU A 61 -19.36 -14.91 -5.37
CA GLU A 61 -19.54 -13.70 -6.18
C GLU A 61 -19.17 -12.45 -5.37
N GLU A 62 -19.58 -12.40 -4.11
CA GLU A 62 -19.29 -11.27 -3.21
C GLU A 62 -17.79 -11.17 -2.93
N PHE A 63 -17.15 -12.30 -2.63
CA PHE A 63 -15.69 -12.38 -2.48
C PHE A 63 -14.95 -11.92 -3.74
N CYS A 64 -15.40 -12.34 -4.92
CA CYS A 64 -14.78 -11.92 -6.18
C CYS A 64 -15.02 -10.43 -6.47
N LYS A 65 -16.19 -9.88 -6.14
CA LYS A 65 -16.47 -8.43 -6.24
C LYS A 65 -15.57 -7.61 -5.32
N GLU A 66 -15.25 -8.09 -4.12
CA GLU A 66 -14.26 -7.45 -3.24
C GLU A 66 -12.87 -7.42 -3.90
N ILE A 67 -12.45 -8.53 -4.50
CA ILE A 67 -11.19 -8.63 -5.24
C ILE A 67 -11.19 -7.67 -6.44
N ILE A 68 -12.28 -7.59 -7.21
CA ILE A 68 -12.42 -6.69 -8.37
C ILE A 68 -12.36 -5.22 -7.93
N LYS A 69 -13.08 -4.82 -6.87
CA LYS A 69 -12.98 -3.45 -6.34
C LYS A 69 -11.55 -3.06 -5.97
N SER A 70 -10.75 -4.06 -5.59
CA SER A 70 -9.36 -3.88 -5.23
C SER A 70 -8.43 -3.67 -6.44
N LYS A 71 -8.87 -4.05 -7.65
CA LYS A 71 -8.18 -3.81 -8.94
C LYS A 71 -8.15 -2.32 -9.31
N ASP A 72 -9.25 -1.61 -9.09
CA ASP A 72 -9.33 -0.16 -9.37
C ASP A 72 -8.36 0.67 -8.52
N ILE A 73 -7.87 0.09 -7.41
CA ILE A 73 -6.85 0.68 -6.54
C ILE A 73 -5.42 0.39 -7.05
N ASN A 74 -5.23 -0.63 -7.92
CA ASN A 74 -3.91 -1.15 -8.32
C ASN A 74 -3.44 -0.76 -9.74
N SER A 75 -4.27 -0.15 -10.58
CA SER A 75 -4.01 -0.02 -12.04
C SER A 75 -2.95 1.02 -12.49
N SER A 76 -2.07 1.50 -11.62
CA SER A 76 -0.65 1.64 -12.00
C SER A 76 0.20 1.93 -10.79
N THR A 77 1.22 1.10 -10.57
CA THR A 77 2.29 1.34 -9.58
C THR A 77 2.84 2.77 -9.68
N ILE A 78 2.88 3.34 -10.88
CA ILE A 78 3.30 4.73 -11.13
C ILE A 78 2.26 5.76 -10.61
N LEU A 79 0.96 5.60 -10.85
CA LEU A 79 -0.05 6.51 -10.26
C LEU A 79 -0.09 6.38 -8.74
N ASN A 80 0.09 5.17 -8.20
CA ASN A 80 0.11 4.93 -6.77
C ASN A 80 1.34 5.56 -6.12
N ILE A 81 2.53 5.45 -6.74
CA ILE A 81 3.73 6.16 -6.30
C ILE A 81 3.50 7.67 -6.40
N TYR A 82 3.00 8.19 -7.53
CA TYR A 82 2.71 9.62 -7.70
C TYR A 82 1.74 10.16 -6.64
N GLN A 83 0.64 9.46 -6.39
CA GLN A 83 -0.32 9.84 -5.36
C GLN A 83 0.29 9.77 -3.96
N SER A 84 1.08 8.74 -3.67
CA SER A 84 1.76 8.57 -2.38
C SER A 84 2.76 9.70 -2.14
N THR A 85 3.60 10.02 -3.12
CA THR A 85 4.52 11.15 -3.08
C THR A 85 3.78 12.47 -2.92
N ARG A 86 2.65 12.66 -3.61
CA ARG A 86 1.83 13.87 -3.47
C ARG A 86 1.30 14.04 -2.06
N TRP A 87 0.78 12.98 -1.46
CA TRP A 87 0.32 13.00 -0.06
C TRP A 87 1.46 13.27 0.92
N ALA A 88 2.65 12.69 0.69
CA ALA A 88 3.84 12.96 1.51
C ALA A 88 4.18 14.46 1.50
N ILE A 89 4.24 15.07 0.31
CA ILE A 89 4.56 16.50 0.16
C ILE A 89 3.50 17.39 0.82
N ILE A 90 2.21 17.06 0.70
CA ILE A 90 1.12 17.80 1.37
C ILE A 90 1.30 17.75 2.90
N MET A 91 1.54 16.57 3.45
CA MET A 91 1.70 16.39 4.90
C MET A 91 2.97 17.09 5.40
N SER A 92 4.07 17.06 4.64
CA SER A 92 5.27 17.84 4.94
C SER A 92 5.03 19.35 4.91
N ALA A 93 4.20 19.85 3.98
CA ALA A 93 3.84 21.26 3.93
C ALA A 93 3.00 21.66 5.17
N ILE A 94 2.02 20.85 5.55
CA ILE A 94 1.22 21.07 6.77
C ILE A 94 2.14 21.09 8.00
N MET A 95 3.07 20.15 8.11
CA MET A 95 4.02 20.10 9.23
C MET A 95 4.90 21.35 9.28
N SER A 96 5.44 21.79 8.14
CA SER A 96 6.22 23.03 8.03
C SER A 96 5.42 24.25 8.48
N LEU A 97 4.13 24.33 8.11
CA LEU A 97 3.24 25.39 8.54
C LEU A 97 2.97 25.37 10.05
N LEU A 98 2.76 24.19 10.64
CA LEU A 98 2.58 24.04 12.08
C LEU A 98 3.81 24.52 12.85
N TYR A 99 5.01 24.12 12.42
CA TYR A 99 6.25 24.57 13.05
C TYR A 99 6.43 26.09 12.98
N TYR A 100 6.00 26.72 11.90
CA TYR A 100 5.95 28.17 11.80
C TYR A 100 4.95 28.80 12.78
N ILE A 101 3.71 28.28 12.86
CA ILE A 101 2.65 28.79 13.75
C ILE A 101 3.08 28.70 15.22
N PHE A 102 3.78 27.63 15.60
CA PHE A 102 4.24 27.40 16.97
C PHE A 102 5.64 27.97 17.27
N ASP A 103 6.25 28.70 16.33
CA ASP A 103 7.60 29.28 16.44
C ASP A 103 8.67 28.24 16.89
N MET A 104 8.53 27.02 16.37
CA MET A 104 9.43 25.91 16.70
C MET A 104 10.56 25.81 15.68
N LYS A 105 11.76 25.46 16.16
CA LYS A 105 12.91 25.20 15.30
C LYS A 105 12.60 24.06 14.33
N PHE A 106 12.79 24.35 13.04
CA PHE A 106 12.55 23.40 11.96
C PHE A 106 13.87 23.08 11.25
N THR A 107 14.08 21.80 10.96
CA THR A 107 15.30 21.32 10.32
C THR A 107 14.97 20.52 9.07
N LEU A 108 15.86 20.54 8.09
CA LEU A 108 15.69 19.79 6.84
C LEU A 108 15.45 18.29 7.09
N ASN A 109 16.10 17.76 8.13
CA ASN A 109 16.05 16.35 8.45
C ASN A 109 14.66 15.92 8.94
N ILE A 110 13.92 16.78 9.62
CA ILE A 110 12.52 16.51 10.00
C ILE A 110 11.67 16.28 8.75
N ILE A 111 11.89 17.05 7.68
CA ILE A 111 11.16 16.88 6.42
C ILE A 111 11.55 15.57 5.74
N PHE A 112 12.85 15.32 5.63
CA PHE A 112 13.37 14.13 4.97
C PHE A 112 12.89 12.85 5.67
N MET A 113 12.96 12.83 7.00
CA MET A 113 12.38 11.77 7.83
C MET A 113 10.91 11.58 7.58
N PHE A 114 10.14 12.67 7.62
CA PHE A 114 8.70 12.58 7.45
C PHE A 114 8.35 11.97 6.09
N ILE A 115 9.05 12.37 5.03
CA ILE A 115 8.85 11.79 3.69
C ILE A 115 9.26 10.32 3.66
N VAL A 116 10.44 9.98 4.19
CA VAL A 116 10.95 8.60 4.21
C VAL A 116 10.04 7.69 5.04
N ASP A 117 9.66 8.09 6.25
CA ASP A 117 8.76 7.37 7.13
C ASP A 117 7.37 7.21 6.52
N PHE A 118 6.84 8.27 5.90
CA PHE A 118 5.54 8.21 5.24
C PHE A 118 5.56 7.23 4.07
N LEU A 119 6.61 7.26 3.23
CA LEU A 119 6.78 6.33 2.12
C LEU A 119 7.03 4.91 2.61
N PHE A 120 7.88 4.74 3.62
CA PHE A 120 8.20 3.45 4.22
C PHE A 120 6.93 2.83 4.79
N CYS A 121 6.23 3.53 5.69
CA CYS A 121 4.95 3.10 6.25
C CYS A 121 3.95 2.77 5.15
N ARG A 122 3.80 3.61 4.13
CA ARG A 122 2.81 3.37 3.07
C ARG A 122 3.15 2.16 2.20
N PHE A 123 4.41 1.96 1.81
CA PHE A 123 4.83 0.81 1.02
C PHE A 123 4.60 -0.50 1.77
N ILE A 124 5.00 -0.50 3.04
CA ILE A 124 4.87 -1.61 3.99
C ILE A 124 3.38 -1.89 4.29
N PHE A 125 2.59 -0.88 4.68
CA PHE A 125 1.15 -1.06 4.93
C PHE A 125 0.34 -1.45 3.69
N SER A 126 0.61 -0.85 2.53
CA SER A 126 -0.25 -1.07 1.35
C SER A 126 0.00 -2.41 0.67
N ILE A 127 1.24 -2.88 0.62
CA ILE A 127 1.61 -4.10 -0.11
C ILE A 127 1.75 -5.27 0.86
N GLY A 128 2.56 -5.11 1.91
CA GLY A 128 2.92 -6.21 2.81
C GLY A 128 1.76 -6.63 3.71
N LEU A 129 1.16 -5.69 4.45
CA LEU A 129 0.05 -6.00 5.35
C LEU A 129 -1.18 -6.51 4.60
N ARG A 130 -1.49 -5.92 3.43
CA ARG A 130 -2.63 -6.36 2.62
C ARG A 130 -2.47 -7.81 2.15
N LYS A 131 -1.31 -8.17 1.61
CA LYS A 131 -1.04 -9.55 1.16
C LYS A 131 -1.11 -10.55 2.32
N VAL A 132 -0.61 -10.17 3.50
CA VAL A 132 -0.69 -11.00 4.71
C VAL A 132 -2.12 -11.15 5.23
N ILE A 133 -2.89 -10.06 5.27
CA ILE A 133 -4.29 -10.07 5.73
C ILE A 133 -5.15 -10.93 4.82
N ILE A 134 -4.94 -10.82 3.50
CA ILE A 134 -5.62 -11.67 2.52
C ILE A 134 -5.19 -13.12 2.73
N LYS A 135 -3.88 -13.42 2.77
CA LYS A 135 -3.33 -14.78 2.92
C LYS A 135 -3.74 -15.50 4.21
N ASN A 136 -3.98 -14.75 5.28
CA ASN A 136 -4.37 -15.31 6.58
C ASN A 136 -5.82 -14.96 6.97
N ARG A 137 -6.68 -14.59 6.01
CA ARG A 137 -8.11 -14.33 6.26
C ARG A 137 -8.70 -15.53 7.02
N GLY A 138 -9.40 -15.28 8.13
CA GLY A 138 -9.90 -16.33 9.03
C GLY A 138 -8.96 -16.76 10.18
N ASN A 139 -7.63 -16.56 10.07
CA ASN A 139 -6.67 -16.87 11.13
C ASN A 139 -6.19 -15.60 11.86
N THR A 140 -7.05 -15.06 12.73
CA THR A 140 -6.81 -13.80 13.46
C THR A 140 -5.54 -13.82 14.31
N LYS A 141 -5.16 -14.96 14.87
CA LYS A 141 -3.93 -15.12 15.67
C LYS A 141 -2.66 -14.93 14.84
N LYS A 142 -2.61 -15.46 13.61
CA LYS A 142 -1.48 -15.24 12.69
C LYS A 142 -1.43 -13.79 12.21
N ILE A 143 -2.58 -13.19 11.90
CA ILE A 143 -2.66 -11.77 11.51
C ILE A 143 -2.08 -10.87 12.62
N ILE A 144 -2.48 -11.08 13.87
CA ILE A 144 -1.98 -10.30 15.02
C ILE A 144 -0.46 -10.47 15.18
N LYS A 145 0.08 -11.68 15.01
CA LYS A 145 1.53 -11.92 15.08
C LYS A 145 2.30 -11.18 13.99
N VAL A 146 1.77 -11.14 12.76
CA VAL A 146 2.43 -10.39 11.68
C VAL A 146 2.32 -8.88 11.88
N LEU A 147 1.19 -8.39 12.40
CA LEU A 147 1.03 -7.00 12.84
C LEU A 147 2.06 -6.61 13.92
N LEU A 148 2.29 -7.49 14.91
CA LEU A 148 3.32 -7.30 15.93
C LEU A 148 4.74 -7.30 15.34
N LEU A 149 5.03 -8.20 14.40
CA LEU A 149 6.30 -8.20 13.66
C LEU A 149 6.50 -6.89 12.88
N TYR A 150 5.42 -6.31 12.38
CA TYR A 150 5.43 -5.01 11.70
C TYR A 150 5.78 -3.86 12.62
N ILE A 151 5.22 -3.86 13.83
CA ILE A 151 5.58 -2.87 14.86
C ILE A 151 7.07 -2.99 15.21
N LEU A 152 7.64 -4.20 15.19
CA LEU A 152 9.08 -4.40 15.38
C LEU A 152 9.92 -3.74 14.27
N PHE A 153 9.41 -3.68 13.04
CA PHE A 153 10.06 -2.99 11.91
C PHE A 153 10.08 -1.46 12.05
N VAL A 154 9.30 -0.88 12.96
CA VAL A 154 9.36 0.55 13.30
C VAL A 154 10.65 0.88 14.05
N ILE A 155 11.25 -0.09 14.75
CA ILE A 155 12.44 0.13 15.58
C ILE A 155 13.67 0.52 14.72
N PRO A 156 14.02 -0.20 13.63
CA PRO A 156 15.08 0.26 12.71
C PRO A 156 14.82 1.64 12.11
N GLY A 157 13.56 1.97 11.78
CA GLY A 157 13.18 3.30 11.29
C GLY A 157 13.42 4.39 12.33
N ALA A 158 13.03 4.14 13.58
CA ALA A 158 13.30 5.05 14.69
C ALA A 158 14.80 5.23 14.98
N ILE A 159 15.61 4.19 14.82
CA ILE A 159 17.08 4.26 14.97
C ILE A 159 17.69 5.10 13.84
N LEU A 160 17.29 4.86 12.59
CA LEU A 160 17.71 5.67 11.44
C LEU A 160 17.35 7.14 11.66
N ASN A 161 16.16 7.38 12.17
CA ASN A 161 15.72 8.72 12.52
C ASN A 161 16.61 9.33 13.61
N PHE A 162 16.85 8.62 14.70
CA PHE A 162 17.74 9.13 15.75
C PHE A 162 19.14 9.53 15.22
N ILE A 163 19.71 8.73 14.32
CA ILE A 163 21.01 9.03 13.69
C ILE A 163 20.94 10.31 12.83
N LEU A 164 19.87 10.47 12.06
CA LEU A 164 19.68 11.62 11.17
C LEU A 164 19.42 12.93 11.95
N ILE A 165 18.73 12.89 13.10
CA ILE A 165 18.54 14.08 13.97
C ILE A 165 19.86 14.51 14.59
N THR A 166 20.70 13.56 14.99
CA THR A 166 21.90 13.82 15.78
C THR A 166 23.11 14.24 14.96
N ASN A 167 23.27 13.70 13.74
CA ASN A 167 24.48 13.94 12.94
C ASN A 167 24.33 15.02 11.86
N PHE A 168 23.10 15.34 11.47
CA PHE A 168 22.83 16.38 10.50
C PHE A 168 21.84 17.34 11.15
N VAL A 169 22.19 18.62 11.28
CA VAL A 169 21.25 19.65 11.75
C VAL A 169 21.44 20.86 10.86
N VAL A 170 20.66 20.90 9.78
CA VAL A 170 20.55 22.09 8.93
C VAL A 170 19.24 22.76 9.32
N GLU A 171 19.33 23.85 10.08
CA GLU A 171 18.18 24.69 10.41
C GLU A 171 17.70 25.43 9.15
N ILE A 172 16.39 25.41 8.92
CA ILE A 172 15.77 26.09 7.78
C ILE A 172 14.55 26.85 8.27
N ASN A 173 14.29 28.00 7.65
CA ASN A 173 13.08 28.75 7.90
C ASN A 173 11.84 27.98 7.44
N SER A 174 10.97 27.65 8.40
CA SER A 174 9.73 26.88 8.21
C SER A 174 8.74 27.54 7.25
N LEU A 175 8.69 28.87 7.17
CA LEU A 175 7.83 29.60 6.24
C LEU A 175 8.32 29.44 4.80
N TYR A 176 9.61 29.64 4.55
CA TYR A 176 10.18 29.46 3.20
C TYR A 176 10.05 28.03 2.73
N THR A 177 10.26 27.05 3.61
CA THR A 177 10.07 25.64 3.26
C THR A 177 8.62 25.32 2.91
N PHE A 178 7.66 25.84 3.67
CA PHE A 178 6.23 25.71 3.32
C PHE A 178 5.94 26.27 1.92
N MET A 179 6.40 27.49 1.62
CA MET A 179 6.18 28.10 0.30
C MET A 179 6.78 27.27 -0.84
N VAL A 180 7.99 26.74 -0.66
CA VAL A 180 8.67 25.89 -1.66
C VAL A 180 7.89 24.59 -1.89
N LEU A 181 7.42 23.93 -0.82
CA LEU A 181 6.64 22.70 -0.95
C LEU A 181 5.30 22.94 -1.66
N VAL A 182 4.61 24.05 -1.38
CA VAL A 182 3.38 24.44 -2.08
C VAL A 182 3.66 24.74 -3.55
N ALA A 183 4.76 25.43 -3.87
CA ALA A 183 5.15 25.70 -5.26
C ALA A 183 5.42 24.40 -6.04
N ILE A 184 6.10 23.43 -5.43
CA ILE A 184 6.33 22.09 -6.02
C ILE A 184 4.99 21.39 -6.30
N LEU A 185 4.04 21.44 -5.37
CA LEU A 185 2.70 20.85 -5.56
C LEU A 185 1.96 21.49 -6.73
N LEU A 186 1.96 22.83 -6.83
CA LEU A 186 1.32 23.55 -7.92
C LEU A 186 1.95 23.22 -9.28
N LEU A 187 3.28 23.19 -9.36
CA LEU A 187 3.99 22.79 -10.56
C LEU A 187 3.64 21.35 -10.97
N SER A 188 3.63 20.42 -10.02
CA SER A 188 3.26 19.02 -10.29
C SER A 188 1.83 18.88 -10.85
N TYR A 189 0.89 19.69 -10.33
CA TYR A 189 -0.49 19.72 -10.78
C TYR A 189 -0.63 20.30 -12.20
N ILE A 190 0.05 21.41 -12.48
CA ILE A 190 0.05 22.06 -13.81
C ILE A 190 0.63 21.12 -14.86
N ILE A 191 1.77 20.50 -14.57
CA ILE A 191 2.42 19.52 -15.45
C ILE A 191 1.48 18.34 -15.70
N GLY A 192 0.90 17.74 -14.66
CA GLY A 192 -0.05 16.64 -14.79
C GLY A 192 -1.28 17.00 -15.63
N LYS A 193 -1.82 18.21 -15.47
CA LYS A 193 -2.95 18.71 -16.26
C LYS A 193 -2.57 18.93 -17.73
N ALA A 194 -1.38 19.47 -18.00
CA ALA A 194 -0.89 19.70 -19.35
C ALA A 194 -0.68 18.38 -20.13
N PHE A 195 -0.13 17.36 -19.49
CA PHE A 195 0.02 16.03 -20.09
C PHE A 195 -1.33 15.36 -20.38
N ARG A 196 -2.30 15.46 -19.46
CA ARG A 196 -3.64 14.91 -19.66
C ARG A 196 -4.38 15.56 -20.83
N ASN A 197 -4.28 16.89 -20.97
CA ASN A 197 -4.91 17.63 -22.06
C ASN A 197 -4.26 17.39 -23.42
N ARG A 198 -2.97 16.99 -23.47
CA ARG A 198 -2.31 16.56 -24.72
C ARG A 198 -2.79 15.19 -25.18
N LYS A 199 -2.99 14.25 -24.25
CA LYS A 199 -3.47 12.89 -24.58
C LYS A 199 -4.87 12.90 -25.21
N VAL A 200 -5.79 13.71 -24.66
CA VAL A 200 -7.17 13.89 -25.18
C VAL A 200 -7.21 14.59 -26.55
N ARG A 201 -6.12 15.22 -26.99
CA ARG A 201 -6.06 15.93 -28.28
C ARG A 201 -5.46 15.09 -29.42
N LEU A 202 -4.98 13.89 -29.11
CA LEU A 202 -4.33 12.96 -30.05
C LEU A 202 -5.19 11.71 -30.33
N ASP A 203 -6.28 11.52 -29.58
CA ASP A 203 -7.35 10.56 -29.82
C ASP A 203 -8.53 11.28 -30.51
#